data_AF-A0A4P7N6S0-F1
#
_entry.id   AF-A0A4P7N6S0-F1
#
_cell.length_a   1.000
_cell.length_b   1.000
_cell.length_c   1.000
_cell.angle_alpha   90.00
_cell.angle_beta   90.00
_cell.angle_gamma   90.00
#
_symmetry.space_group_name_H-M   'P 1'
#
loop_
_entity.id
_entity.type
_entity.pdbx_description
1 polymer ?
#
loop_
_entity_poly.entity_id
_entity_poly.type
_entity_poly.pdbx_seq_one_letter_code
_entity_poly.pdbx_strand_id
1 'polypeptide(L)'
;MESSSNDVQATDRNALVLYGSETGNAQDIAEDLGRAVERPIPDDEPLPPRFVLSIDGTKGVTSSMSSTSSEDPPSTLLPIEEASEAIIQSTSRVTPTDHWQDVRLFSMDMDEPAEPLLPGATLIVYPKNFKTDVQALIDQMGWQDQADQPVHATKVPKELGWCTKLEVCTLRDLLTHGLDITAVPRRGFLEKLFFLTANAEQQERLKELIDPSGSQDFYDYTTRPRRTILEILGDFPSVKIPPSSAVDVFPVIRGREFSIANSPSRLAVPDEQITHNQPPQIRIEILAAMVEYRTIIRKPRVGLCSRYLKSLAAGARINIGIKQGSGMQRLLTRPVIAVATGTGIAPIRMLHQARAKATGSTPPGEMLLFFGCRSRKVDYYFADEWRRAANGLTVIPVFSRDADVLIDMAKTVQLGGQDEPPPTAGMPVPPSLSASTAGLDTSETGMLRRRDAGKNYVQHHIRRHAYKVAAMIRGGAAVCVCGSSGTMPKAVRLALEDALVAGGLCASAAEAQEYLTTRVEIWQETW
;
A
#
# COMPACT_ATOMS: atom_id res chain seq x y z
N MET A 1 -4.47 -60.49 -26.20
CA MET A 1 -3.30 -60.07 -25.39
C MET A 1 -3.71 -58.76 -24.75
N GLU A 2 -4.06 -58.85 -23.49
CA GLU A 2 -4.82 -57.86 -22.73
C GLU A 2 -4.02 -56.60 -22.42
N SER A 3 -4.74 -55.49 -22.43
CA SER A 3 -4.41 -54.17 -21.95
C SER A 3 -4.18 -54.15 -20.44
N SER A 4 -3.10 -53.51 -19.98
CA SER A 4 -2.97 -53.04 -18.61
C SER A 4 -2.80 -51.52 -18.58
N SER A 5 -3.93 -50.84 -18.40
CA SER A 5 -4.03 -49.47 -17.92
C SER A 5 -3.49 -49.40 -16.49
N ASN A 6 -2.34 -48.75 -16.28
CA ASN A 6 -1.89 -48.36 -14.95
C ASN A 6 -2.64 -47.11 -14.52
N ASP A 7 -3.86 -47.32 -14.05
CA ASP A 7 -4.65 -46.33 -13.35
C ASP A 7 -4.15 -46.29 -11.90
N VAL A 8 -3.19 -45.40 -11.60
CA VAL A 8 -2.75 -45.17 -10.22
C VAL A 8 -3.79 -44.27 -9.57
N GLN A 9 -4.87 -44.88 -9.08
CA GLN A 9 -5.77 -44.23 -8.13
C GLN A 9 -4.94 -43.80 -6.92
N ALA A 10 -4.75 -42.48 -6.77
CA ALA A 10 -4.34 -41.89 -5.50
C ALA A 10 -5.42 -42.26 -4.49
N THR A 11 -5.13 -43.26 -3.66
CA THR A 11 -6.01 -43.67 -2.58
C THR A 11 -5.96 -42.59 -1.52
N ASP A 12 -7.04 -41.82 -1.37
CA ASP A 12 -7.23 -40.98 -0.17
C ASP A 12 -7.20 -41.91 1.05
N ARG A 13 -6.07 -41.93 1.74
CA ARG A 13 -5.89 -42.72 2.95
C ARG A 13 -6.41 -41.91 4.12
N ASN A 14 -7.64 -42.21 4.51
CA ASN A 14 -8.22 -41.63 5.72
C ASN A 14 -7.85 -42.51 6.93
N ALA A 15 -7.27 -41.90 7.96
CA ALA A 15 -7.08 -42.53 9.26
C ALA A 15 -8.09 -41.93 10.25
N LEU A 16 -9.03 -42.74 10.72
CA LEU A 16 -9.95 -42.37 11.81
C LEU A 16 -9.33 -42.83 13.13
N VAL A 17 -8.92 -41.87 13.97
CA VAL A 17 -8.39 -42.15 15.31
C VAL A 17 -9.53 -41.99 16.32
N LEU A 18 -10.02 -43.10 16.86
CA LEU A 18 -10.96 -43.10 17.98
C LEU A 18 -10.17 -43.31 19.28
N TYR A 19 -10.28 -42.38 20.21
CA TYR A 19 -9.64 -42.48 21.52
C TYR A 19 -10.61 -42.13 22.64
N GLY A 20 -10.42 -42.76 23.80
CA GLY A 20 -11.05 -42.41 25.07
C GLY A 20 -9.97 -42.27 26.12
N SER A 21 -10.05 -41.23 26.95
CA SER A 21 -9.02 -40.96 27.98
C SER A 21 -9.68 -40.67 29.32
N GLU A 22 -9.22 -41.35 30.38
CA GLU A 22 -9.51 -40.95 31.76
C GLU A 22 -8.54 -39.87 32.28
N THR A 23 -7.37 -39.69 31.65
CA THR A 23 -6.25 -38.87 32.17
C THR A 23 -5.84 -37.68 31.31
N GLY A 24 -6.47 -37.45 30.15
CA GLY A 24 -6.27 -36.25 29.31
C GLY A 24 -5.23 -36.37 28.18
N ASN A 25 -4.40 -37.42 28.15
CA ASN A 25 -3.22 -37.50 27.27
C ASN A 25 -3.50 -38.02 25.85
N ALA A 26 -4.76 -38.29 25.50
CA ALA A 26 -5.08 -38.96 24.24
C ALA A 26 -5.08 -38.01 23.02
N GLN A 27 -5.22 -36.70 23.26
CA GLN A 27 -5.08 -35.67 22.22
C GLN A 27 -3.63 -35.59 21.72
N ASP A 28 -2.66 -35.56 22.65
CA ASP A 28 -1.23 -35.48 22.31
C ASP A 28 -0.79 -36.69 21.49
N ILE A 29 -1.26 -37.90 21.84
CA ILE A 29 -0.97 -39.13 21.07
C ILE A 29 -1.59 -39.08 19.67
N ALA A 30 -2.80 -38.51 19.52
CA ALA A 30 -3.43 -38.36 18.21
C ALA A 30 -2.65 -37.35 17.34
N GLU A 31 -2.16 -36.26 17.93
CA GLU A 31 -1.32 -35.28 17.23
C GLU A 31 0.04 -35.84 16.84
N ASP A 32 0.70 -36.57 17.74
CA ASP A 32 1.99 -37.23 17.47
C ASP A 32 1.86 -38.31 16.40
N LEU A 33 0.78 -39.10 16.46
CA LEU A 33 0.47 -40.06 15.41
C LEU A 33 0.24 -39.33 14.08
N GLY A 34 -0.54 -38.25 14.08
CA GLY A 34 -0.76 -37.39 12.90
C GLY A 34 0.55 -36.94 12.25
N ARG A 35 1.50 -36.45 13.04
CA ARG A 35 2.84 -36.06 12.56
C ARG A 35 3.66 -37.26 12.07
N ALA A 36 3.52 -38.43 12.69
CA ALA A 36 4.25 -39.63 12.32
C ALA A 36 3.74 -40.29 11.03
N VAL A 37 2.44 -40.14 10.70
CA VAL A 37 1.88 -40.59 9.40
C VAL A 37 2.04 -39.57 8.28
N GLU A 38 2.39 -38.32 8.60
CA GLU A 38 2.74 -37.31 7.61
C GLU A 38 4.08 -37.69 6.98
N ARG A 39 4.05 -38.32 5.80
CA ARG A 39 5.27 -38.51 5.01
C ARG A 39 5.76 -37.12 4.60
N PRO A 40 6.98 -36.71 4.97
CA PRO A 40 7.56 -35.51 4.38
C PRO A 40 7.61 -35.74 2.88
N ILE A 41 6.95 -34.85 2.12
CA ILE A 41 7.03 -34.87 0.67
C ILE A 41 8.50 -34.60 0.34
N PRO A 42 9.18 -35.48 -0.42
CA PRO A 42 10.57 -35.28 -0.79
C PRO A 42 10.79 -33.92 -1.46
N ASP A 43 11.93 -33.27 -1.22
CA ASP A 43 12.24 -31.95 -1.79
C ASP A 43 12.29 -31.97 -3.34
N ASP A 44 12.41 -33.15 -3.94
CA ASP A 44 12.40 -33.41 -5.38
C ASP A 44 11.02 -33.80 -5.93
N GLU A 45 9.96 -33.75 -5.12
CA GLU A 45 8.58 -33.94 -5.56
C GLU A 45 7.78 -32.63 -5.52
N PRO A 46 6.99 -32.33 -6.58
CA PRO A 46 6.13 -31.16 -6.58
C PRO A 46 5.00 -31.35 -5.56
N LEU A 47 4.75 -30.33 -4.75
CA LEU A 47 3.57 -30.30 -3.89
C LEU A 47 2.29 -30.39 -4.72
N PRO A 48 1.25 -31.10 -4.24
CA PRO A 48 -0.02 -31.15 -4.95
C PRO A 48 -0.61 -29.74 -5.07
N PRO A 49 -1.18 -29.39 -6.24
CA PRO A 49 -1.74 -28.05 -6.46
C PRO A 49 -2.92 -27.82 -5.51
N ARG A 50 -2.96 -26.63 -4.89
CA ARG A 50 -4.03 -26.26 -3.97
C ARG A 50 -5.32 -25.89 -4.70
N PHE A 51 -5.17 -25.43 -5.95
CA PHE A 51 -6.26 -24.98 -6.80
C PHE A 51 -6.02 -25.54 -8.21
N VAL A 52 -7.02 -26.23 -8.75
CA VAL A 52 -6.98 -26.78 -10.10
C VAL A 52 -8.23 -26.34 -10.84
N LEU A 53 -8.04 -25.81 -12.05
CA LEU A 53 -9.12 -25.47 -12.97
C LEU A 53 -9.45 -26.68 -13.86
N SER A 54 -10.73 -26.95 -14.04
CA SER A 54 -11.27 -27.72 -15.15
C SER A 54 -11.56 -26.77 -16.30
N ILE A 55 -11.12 -27.12 -17.51
CA ILE A 55 -11.34 -26.32 -18.72
C ILE A 55 -12.21 -27.14 -19.65
N ASP A 56 -13.36 -26.61 -20.03
CA ASP A 56 -14.29 -27.34 -20.89
C ASP A 56 -13.71 -27.44 -22.30
N GLY A 57 -13.47 -28.67 -22.76
CA GLY A 57 -12.90 -28.97 -24.09
C GLY A 57 -13.91 -28.89 -25.24
N THR A 58 -15.08 -28.26 -25.04
CA THR A 58 -16.09 -28.12 -26.09
C THR A 58 -15.67 -27.03 -27.06
N LYS A 59 -15.80 -27.29 -28.36
CA LYS A 59 -15.44 -26.35 -29.44
C LYS A 59 -16.26 -25.06 -29.30
N GLY A 60 -15.64 -24.05 -28.67
CA GLY A 60 -15.86 -22.62 -28.77
C GLY A 60 -17.31 -22.13 -28.98
N VAL A 61 -17.90 -21.59 -27.92
CA VAL A 61 -18.85 -20.48 -28.12
C VAL A 61 -18.01 -19.29 -28.57
N THR A 62 -18.15 -18.90 -29.83
CA THR A 62 -17.55 -17.69 -30.37
C THR A 62 -18.21 -16.49 -29.70
N SER A 63 -17.69 -16.09 -28.55
CA SER A 63 -17.91 -14.77 -27.99
C SER A 63 -17.43 -13.76 -29.03
N SER A 64 -18.36 -13.05 -29.65
CA SER A 64 -18.07 -11.96 -30.57
C SER A 64 -17.47 -10.80 -29.78
N MET A 65 -16.19 -10.88 -29.41
CA MET A 65 -15.47 -9.71 -28.95
C MET A 65 -15.30 -8.78 -30.14
N SER A 66 -16.01 -7.65 -30.12
CA SER A 66 -15.71 -6.53 -31.00
C SER A 66 -14.24 -6.19 -30.80
N SER A 67 -13.46 -6.27 -31.88
CA SER A 67 -12.06 -5.88 -31.97
C SER A 67 -11.91 -4.36 -31.76
N THR A 68 -12.06 -3.94 -30.51
CA THR A 68 -11.64 -2.60 -30.09
C THR A 68 -10.13 -2.64 -29.95
N SER A 69 -9.45 -1.94 -30.86
CA SER A 69 -7.99 -1.84 -30.99
C SER A 69 -7.27 -1.17 -29.81
N SER A 70 -7.91 -1.01 -28.65
CA SER A 70 -7.28 -0.41 -27.47
C SER A 70 -6.45 -1.45 -26.72
N GLU A 71 -5.23 -1.07 -26.36
CA GLU A 71 -4.33 -1.86 -25.49
C GLU A 71 -4.82 -1.90 -24.03
N ASP A 72 -5.75 -1.02 -23.69
CA ASP A 72 -6.26 -0.84 -22.33
C ASP A 72 -7.07 -2.06 -21.84
N PRO A 73 -7.11 -2.29 -20.51
CA PRO A 73 -7.93 -3.34 -19.92
C PRO A 73 -9.42 -3.17 -20.26
N PRO A 74 -10.20 -4.27 -20.26
CA PRO A 74 -11.64 -4.19 -20.50
C PRO A 74 -12.35 -3.35 -19.43
N SER A 75 -13.42 -2.66 -19.84
CA SER A 75 -14.27 -1.87 -18.93
C SER A 75 -15.22 -2.74 -18.07
N THR A 76 -15.24 -4.05 -18.29
CA THR A 76 -16.09 -5.01 -17.55
C THR A 76 -15.93 -4.87 -16.04
N LEU A 77 -17.04 -4.68 -15.33
CA LEU A 77 -17.07 -4.65 -13.87
C LEU A 77 -17.34 -6.06 -13.34
N LEU A 78 -16.51 -6.52 -12.41
CA LEU A 78 -16.65 -7.84 -11.81
C LEU A 78 -17.55 -7.80 -10.57
N PRO A 79 -18.26 -8.88 -10.22
CA PRO A 79 -19.06 -8.95 -9.00
C PRO A 79 -18.18 -9.18 -7.76
N ILE A 80 -17.31 -8.21 -7.48
CA ILE A 80 -16.43 -8.21 -6.30
C ILE A 80 -17.29 -7.92 -5.07
N GLU A 81 -17.17 -8.76 -4.05
CA GLU A 81 -17.90 -8.60 -2.81
C GLU A 81 -17.53 -7.29 -2.12
N GLU A 82 -18.53 -6.58 -1.57
CA GLU A 82 -18.36 -5.28 -0.89
C GLU A 82 -17.81 -4.15 -1.77
N ALA A 83 -17.59 -4.38 -3.06
CA ALA A 83 -17.20 -3.33 -3.99
C ALA A 83 -18.42 -2.49 -4.42
N SER A 84 -18.22 -1.19 -4.52
CA SER A 84 -19.16 -0.24 -5.09
C SER A 84 -18.64 0.24 -6.44
N GLU A 85 -19.56 0.65 -7.29
CA GLU A 85 -19.19 1.28 -8.56
C GLU A 85 -18.82 2.75 -8.35
N ALA A 86 -17.78 3.21 -9.03
CA ALA A 86 -17.42 4.61 -9.12
C ALA A 86 -17.16 5.05 -10.56
N ILE A 87 -17.47 6.31 -10.85
CA ILE A 87 -17.27 6.95 -12.15
C ILE A 87 -16.16 7.97 -12.02
N ILE A 88 -15.08 7.79 -12.80
CA ILE A 88 -13.97 8.74 -12.84
C ILE A 88 -14.45 10.07 -13.40
N GLN A 89 -14.31 11.14 -12.63
CA GLN A 89 -14.64 12.50 -13.06
C GLN A 89 -13.42 13.20 -13.63
N SER A 90 -12.25 13.04 -12.99
CA SER A 90 -11.01 13.64 -13.47
C SER A 90 -9.77 12.89 -12.97
N THR A 91 -8.73 12.95 -13.81
CA THR A 91 -7.38 12.46 -13.51
C THR A 91 -6.39 13.59 -13.79
N SER A 92 -6.01 14.33 -12.77
CA SER A 92 -5.22 15.55 -12.92
C SER A 92 -3.82 15.39 -12.33
N ARG A 93 -2.77 15.57 -13.13
CA ARG A 93 -1.41 15.65 -12.62
C ARG A 93 -1.23 16.94 -11.82
N VAL A 94 -0.82 16.82 -10.57
CA VAL A 94 -0.64 17.94 -9.62
C VAL A 94 0.83 18.34 -9.42
N THR A 95 1.77 17.58 -9.98
CA THR A 95 3.18 17.97 -10.08
C THR A 95 3.49 18.56 -11.46
N PRO A 96 4.47 19.47 -11.57
CA PRO A 96 4.98 19.94 -12.87
C PRO A 96 5.37 18.77 -13.79
N THR A 97 5.18 18.93 -15.11
CA THR A 97 5.40 17.86 -16.10
C THR A 97 6.87 17.42 -16.20
N ASP A 98 7.78 18.34 -15.93
CA ASP A 98 9.23 18.14 -15.85
C ASP A 98 9.68 17.54 -14.50
N HIS A 99 8.80 17.45 -13.50
CA HIS A 99 9.11 16.76 -12.26
C HIS A 99 9.20 15.24 -12.49
N TRP A 100 10.26 14.60 -11.95
CA TRP A 100 10.49 13.16 -12.09
C TRP A 100 9.35 12.29 -11.52
N GLN A 101 8.62 12.78 -10.51
CA GLN A 101 7.49 12.06 -9.92
C GLN A 101 6.17 12.62 -10.45
N ASP A 102 5.43 11.79 -11.18
CA ASP A 102 4.05 12.05 -11.58
C ASP A 102 3.14 11.75 -10.38
N VAL A 103 2.58 12.80 -9.76
CA VAL A 103 1.57 12.66 -8.72
C VAL A 103 0.28 13.22 -9.27
N ARG A 104 -0.81 12.45 -9.11
CA ARG A 104 -2.12 12.81 -9.63
C ARG A 104 -3.18 12.83 -8.53
N LEU A 105 -4.10 13.76 -8.67
CA LEU A 105 -5.36 13.78 -7.97
C LEU A 105 -6.40 13.11 -8.88
N PHE A 106 -6.99 12.02 -8.38
CA PHE A 106 -8.12 11.37 -9.03
C PHE A 106 -9.38 11.76 -8.29
N SER A 107 -10.40 12.16 -9.02
CA SER A 107 -11.73 12.46 -8.48
C SER A 107 -12.73 11.52 -9.12
N MET A 108 -13.59 10.92 -8.32
CA MET A 108 -14.62 10.00 -8.77
C MET A 108 -15.88 10.14 -7.95
N ASP A 109 -17.00 9.91 -8.61
CA ASP A 109 -18.33 9.95 -8.01
C ASP A 109 -18.80 8.51 -7.76
N MET A 110 -19.42 8.29 -6.61
CA MET A 110 -19.97 6.99 -6.21
C MET A 110 -21.27 7.19 -5.45
N ASP A 111 -22.07 6.14 -5.36
CA ASP A 111 -23.24 6.13 -4.48
C ASP A 111 -22.80 6.29 -3.02
N GLU A 112 -23.55 7.09 -2.25
CA GLU A 112 -23.28 7.29 -0.83
C GLU A 112 -23.42 5.94 -0.11
N PRO A 113 -22.37 5.46 0.58
CA PRO A 113 -22.46 4.25 1.36
C PRO A 113 -23.45 4.40 2.51
N ALA A 114 -24.05 3.29 2.93
CA ALA A 114 -24.99 3.27 4.06
C ALA A 114 -24.37 3.82 5.35
N GLU A 115 -23.08 3.56 5.57
CA GLU A 115 -22.30 4.15 6.65
C GLU A 115 -21.46 5.33 6.14
N PRO A 116 -21.47 6.49 6.82
CA PRO A 116 -20.73 7.65 6.38
C PRO A 116 -19.21 7.38 6.39
N LEU A 117 -18.51 7.91 5.39
CA LEU A 117 -17.06 7.81 5.30
C LEU A 117 -16.38 8.62 6.41
N LEU A 118 -15.69 7.93 7.31
CA LEU A 118 -14.97 8.54 8.42
C LEU A 118 -13.56 8.98 8.00
N PRO A 119 -12.99 10.04 8.61
CA PRO A 119 -11.57 10.36 8.44
C PRO A 119 -10.68 9.13 8.64
N GLY A 120 -9.68 8.98 7.77
CA GLY A 120 -8.82 7.79 7.73
C GLY A 120 -9.40 6.62 6.93
N ALA A 121 -10.57 6.76 6.31
CA ALA A 121 -11.07 5.77 5.35
C ALA A 121 -10.14 5.68 4.13
N THR A 122 -9.98 4.46 3.62
CA THR A 122 -9.19 4.18 2.42
C THR A 122 -10.05 3.63 1.29
N LEU A 123 -9.72 4.05 0.08
CA LEU A 123 -10.26 3.55 -1.16
C LEU A 123 -9.40 2.37 -1.63
N ILE A 124 -10.02 1.26 -1.99
CA ILE A 124 -9.36 0.10 -2.58
C ILE A 124 -9.63 0.09 -4.07
N VAL A 125 -8.57 0.22 -4.88
CA VAL A 125 -8.66 0.07 -6.34
C VAL A 125 -8.29 -1.36 -6.72
N TYR A 126 -9.11 -2.03 -7.52
CA TYR A 126 -8.82 -3.36 -8.08
C TYR A 126 -8.27 -3.22 -9.50
N PRO A 127 -6.94 -3.25 -9.71
CA PRO A 127 -6.38 -3.03 -11.03
C PRO A 127 -6.53 -4.25 -11.93
N LYS A 128 -6.39 -4.05 -13.24
CA LYS A 128 -6.48 -5.09 -14.26
C LYS A 128 -5.20 -5.17 -15.07
N ASN A 129 -4.83 -6.36 -15.52
CA ASN A 129 -3.76 -6.52 -16.49
C ASN A 129 -4.17 -5.95 -17.85
N PHE A 130 -3.18 -5.49 -18.60
CA PHE A 130 -3.38 -4.94 -19.93
C PHE A 130 -3.52 -6.08 -20.94
N LYS A 131 -4.34 -5.87 -21.97
CA LYS A 131 -4.62 -6.90 -22.99
C LYS A 131 -3.33 -7.42 -23.63
N THR A 132 -2.36 -6.54 -23.84
CA THR A 132 -1.03 -6.88 -24.39
C THR A 132 -0.27 -7.87 -23.51
N ASP A 133 -0.30 -7.68 -22.20
CA ASP A 133 0.45 -8.49 -21.24
C ASP A 133 -0.21 -9.86 -21.07
N VAL A 134 -1.55 -9.89 -21.03
CA VAL A 134 -2.34 -11.12 -21.02
C VAL A 134 -2.11 -11.93 -22.29
N GLN A 135 -2.16 -11.28 -23.46
CA GLN A 135 -1.94 -11.96 -24.73
C GLN A 135 -0.50 -12.47 -24.86
N ALA A 136 0.50 -11.70 -24.42
CA ALA A 136 1.89 -12.15 -24.41
C ALA A 136 2.07 -13.42 -23.58
N LEU A 137 1.41 -13.54 -22.42
CA LEU A 137 1.46 -14.77 -21.62
C LEU A 137 0.78 -15.94 -22.33
N ILE A 138 -0.42 -15.71 -22.89
CA ILE A 138 -1.15 -16.74 -23.63
C ILE A 138 -0.29 -17.29 -24.77
N ASP A 139 0.37 -16.40 -25.51
CA ASP A 139 1.23 -16.78 -26.64
C ASP A 139 2.46 -17.55 -26.17
N GLN A 140 3.09 -17.08 -25.11
CA GLN A 140 4.27 -17.70 -24.54
C GLN A 140 4.00 -19.09 -23.95
N MET A 141 2.82 -19.30 -23.35
CA MET A 141 2.41 -20.58 -22.79
C MET A 141 1.76 -21.51 -23.82
N GLY A 142 1.30 -20.99 -24.97
CA GLY A 142 0.59 -21.78 -25.98
C GLY A 142 -0.87 -22.06 -25.61
N TRP A 143 -1.54 -21.11 -24.96
CA TRP A 143 -2.90 -21.28 -24.43
C TRP A 143 -4.02 -20.77 -25.36
N GLN A 144 -3.73 -20.49 -26.64
CA GLN A 144 -4.68 -19.82 -27.55
C GLN A 144 -6.01 -20.56 -27.66
N ASP A 145 -5.99 -21.89 -27.72
CA ASP A 145 -7.20 -22.71 -27.87
C ASP A 145 -8.02 -22.82 -26.57
N GLN A 146 -7.43 -22.45 -25.43
CA GLN A 146 -7.97 -22.67 -24.08
C GLN A 146 -8.30 -21.37 -23.35
N ALA A 147 -7.66 -20.25 -23.71
CA ALA A 147 -7.76 -18.98 -23.01
C ALA A 147 -9.21 -18.48 -22.88
N ASP A 148 -10.00 -18.70 -23.93
CA ASP A 148 -11.38 -18.22 -24.05
C ASP A 148 -12.42 -19.31 -23.74
N GLN A 149 -11.98 -20.50 -23.30
CA GLN A 149 -12.90 -21.55 -22.87
C GLN A 149 -13.39 -21.32 -21.44
N PRO A 150 -14.63 -21.73 -21.12
CA PRO A 150 -15.12 -21.75 -19.75
C PRO A 150 -14.20 -22.54 -18.82
N VAL A 151 -13.96 -21.97 -17.64
CA VAL A 151 -13.19 -22.62 -16.58
C VAL A 151 -14.05 -22.80 -15.34
N HIS A 152 -13.93 -23.97 -14.73
CA HIS A 152 -14.58 -24.33 -13.47
C HIS A 152 -13.53 -24.63 -12.42
N ALA A 153 -13.76 -24.20 -11.19
CA ALA A 153 -12.86 -24.45 -10.08
C ALA A 153 -13.65 -24.98 -8.88
N THR A 154 -13.22 -26.10 -8.33
CA THR A 154 -13.81 -26.65 -7.09
C THR A 154 -13.49 -25.77 -5.88
N LYS A 155 -12.34 -25.09 -5.92
CA LYS A 155 -11.87 -24.16 -4.89
C LYS A 155 -11.03 -23.07 -5.55
N VAL A 156 -11.17 -21.84 -5.06
CA VAL A 156 -10.36 -20.69 -5.48
C VAL A 156 -9.89 -19.88 -4.26
N PRO A 157 -8.81 -19.10 -4.38
CA PRO A 157 -8.48 -18.05 -3.41
C PRO A 157 -9.67 -17.12 -3.17
N LYS A 158 -9.79 -16.58 -1.95
CA LYS A 158 -10.89 -15.66 -1.57
C LYS A 158 -10.97 -14.47 -2.52
N GLU A 159 -9.82 -13.96 -2.94
CA GLU A 159 -9.67 -12.82 -3.86
C GLU A 159 -10.26 -13.10 -5.25
N LEU A 160 -10.41 -14.38 -5.64
CA LEU A 160 -11.00 -14.80 -6.89
C LEU A 160 -12.47 -15.23 -6.73
N GLY A 161 -13.10 -15.02 -5.56
CA GLY A 161 -14.49 -15.43 -5.32
C GLY A 161 -15.53 -14.79 -6.24
N TRP A 162 -15.16 -13.74 -7.00
CA TRP A 162 -16.00 -13.19 -8.06
C TRP A 162 -16.16 -14.15 -9.26
N CYS A 163 -15.20 -15.04 -9.51
CA CYS A 163 -15.21 -15.91 -10.69
C CYS A 163 -16.33 -16.94 -10.64
N THR A 164 -16.70 -17.40 -9.44
CA THR A 164 -17.81 -18.34 -9.22
C THR A 164 -19.18 -17.67 -9.27
N LYS A 165 -19.22 -16.33 -9.29
CA LYS A 165 -20.45 -15.52 -9.41
C LYS A 165 -20.74 -15.13 -10.86
N LEU A 166 -19.81 -15.39 -11.78
CA LEU A 166 -20.03 -15.17 -13.21
C LEU A 166 -20.78 -16.36 -13.81
N GLU A 167 -21.64 -16.08 -14.79
CA GLU A 167 -22.31 -17.13 -15.57
C GLU A 167 -21.29 -17.95 -16.37
N VAL A 168 -20.31 -17.28 -16.97
CA VAL A 168 -19.14 -17.87 -17.62
C VAL A 168 -17.91 -17.12 -17.18
N CYS A 169 -16.93 -17.85 -16.66
CA CYS A 169 -15.59 -17.35 -16.39
C CYS A 169 -14.60 -18.07 -17.30
N THR A 170 -13.67 -17.35 -17.92
CA THR A 170 -12.63 -17.94 -18.78
C THR A 170 -11.24 -17.83 -18.15
N LEU A 171 -10.26 -18.56 -18.69
CA LEU A 171 -8.86 -18.39 -18.28
C LEU A 171 -8.39 -16.95 -18.55
N ARG A 172 -8.80 -16.34 -19.66
CA ARG A 172 -8.50 -14.93 -19.98
C ARG A 172 -9.06 -13.97 -18.93
N ASP A 173 -10.26 -14.23 -18.41
CA ASP A 173 -10.83 -13.41 -17.34
C ASP A 173 -9.99 -13.48 -16.06
N LEU A 174 -9.55 -14.69 -15.68
CA LEU A 174 -8.65 -14.89 -14.53
C LEU A 174 -7.31 -14.18 -14.75
N LEU A 175 -6.72 -14.28 -15.93
CA LEU A 175 -5.47 -13.59 -16.26
C LEU A 175 -5.63 -12.07 -16.31
N THR A 176 -6.79 -11.58 -16.72
CA THR A 176 -7.04 -10.13 -16.84
C THR A 176 -7.30 -9.49 -15.47
N HIS A 177 -8.06 -10.16 -14.61
CA HIS A 177 -8.60 -9.55 -13.40
C HIS A 177 -8.09 -10.15 -12.09
N GLY A 178 -7.62 -11.40 -12.13
CA GLY A 178 -7.37 -12.20 -10.92
C GLY A 178 -5.91 -12.51 -10.64
N LEU A 179 -5.10 -12.74 -11.68
CA LEU A 179 -3.73 -13.25 -11.54
C LEU A 179 -2.70 -12.17 -11.89
N ASP A 180 -1.76 -11.90 -10.98
CA ASP A 180 -0.73 -10.87 -11.14
C ASP A 180 0.46 -11.43 -11.92
N ILE A 181 0.31 -11.46 -13.25
CA ILE A 181 1.30 -11.96 -14.20
C ILE A 181 2.49 -11.01 -14.38
N THR A 182 2.43 -9.81 -13.80
CA THR A 182 3.49 -8.79 -13.91
C THR A 182 4.24 -8.57 -12.60
N ALA A 183 3.85 -9.25 -11.52
CA ALA A 183 4.54 -9.21 -10.23
C ALA A 183 6.02 -9.61 -10.35
N VAL A 184 6.81 -9.11 -9.41
CA VAL A 184 8.14 -9.68 -9.15
C VAL A 184 7.92 -11.00 -8.40
N PRO A 185 8.33 -12.15 -8.96
CA PRO A 185 8.05 -13.43 -8.34
C PRO A 185 8.82 -13.61 -7.04
N ARG A 186 8.22 -14.38 -6.15
CA ARG A 186 8.86 -14.88 -4.93
C ARG A 186 9.57 -16.21 -5.22
N ARG A 187 10.40 -16.66 -4.29
CA ARG A 187 11.15 -17.92 -4.42
C ARG A 187 10.26 -19.13 -4.70
N GLY A 188 9.13 -19.23 -3.98
CA GLY A 188 8.11 -20.26 -4.20
C GLY A 188 7.48 -20.29 -5.61
N PHE A 189 7.55 -19.20 -6.39
CA PHE A 189 7.14 -19.24 -7.79
C PHE A 189 8.20 -19.96 -8.65
N LEU A 190 9.50 -19.66 -8.42
CA LEU A 190 10.60 -20.32 -9.12
C LEU A 190 10.67 -21.82 -8.78
N GLU A 191 10.40 -22.19 -7.53
CA GLU A 191 10.23 -23.59 -7.08
C GLU A 191 9.22 -24.34 -7.94
N LYS A 192 8.07 -23.72 -8.25
CA LYS A 192 7.09 -24.35 -9.14
C LYS A 192 7.61 -24.50 -10.57
N LEU A 193 8.37 -23.51 -11.07
CA LEU A 193 8.94 -23.59 -12.42
C LEU A 193 9.98 -24.70 -12.56
N PHE A 194 10.74 -24.98 -11.49
CA PHE A 194 11.74 -26.05 -11.47
C PHE A 194 11.15 -27.41 -11.83
N PHE A 195 9.93 -27.71 -11.37
CA PHE A 195 9.22 -28.95 -11.69
C PHE A 195 8.52 -28.94 -13.06
N LEU A 196 8.49 -27.79 -13.76
CA LEU A 196 7.79 -27.61 -15.03
C LEU A 196 8.73 -27.53 -16.23
N THR A 197 10.02 -27.80 -16.04
CA THR A 197 11.02 -27.83 -17.11
C THR A 197 11.79 -29.14 -17.11
N ALA A 198 11.99 -29.70 -18.30
CA ALA A 198 12.86 -30.87 -18.51
C ALA A 198 14.23 -30.48 -19.09
N ASN A 199 14.48 -29.18 -19.30
CA ASN A 199 15.76 -28.70 -19.79
C ASN A 199 16.75 -28.60 -18.62
N ALA A 200 17.83 -29.39 -18.68
CA ALA A 200 18.81 -29.51 -17.60
C ALA A 200 19.47 -28.17 -17.21
N GLU A 201 19.80 -27.33 -18.19
CA GLU A 201 20.45 -26.02 -17.96
C GLU A 201 19.50 -25.05 -17.24
N GLN A 202 18.24 -24.97 -17.69
CA GLN A 202 17.22 -24.14 -17.04
C GLN A 202 16.88 -24.67 -15.64
N GLN A 203 16.82 -25.99 -15.48
CA GLN A 203 16.55 -26.63 -14.20
C GLN A 203 17.68 -26.35 -13.18
N GLU A 204 18.94 -26.44 -13.60
CA GLU A 204 20.11 -26.09 -12.79
C GLU A 204 20.08 -24.62 -12.40
N ARG A 205 19.80 -23.71 -13.35
CA ARG A 205 19.71 -22.29 -13.06
C ARG A 205 18.57 -21.94 -12.10
N LEU A 206 17.41 -22.59 -12.23
CA LEU A 206 16.30 -22.41 -11.29
C LEU A 206 16.71 -22.91 -9.90
N LYS A 207 17.38 -24.06 -9.80
CA LYS A 207 17.88 -24.62 -8.55
C LYS A 207 18.80 -23.64 -7.81
N GLU A 208 19.73 -23.00 -8.50
CA GLU A 208 20.60 -21.95 -7.93
C GLU A 208 19.79 -20.78 -7.37
N LEU A 209 18.78 -20.30 -8.10
CA LEU A 209 17.95 -19.17 -7.68
C LEU A 209 17.06 -19.52 -6.49
N ILE A 210 16.65 -20.78 -6.36
CA ILE A 210 15.79 -21.27 -5.28
C ILE A 210 16.59 -21.53 -3.99
N ASP A 211 17.89 -21.84 -4.08
CA ASP A 211 18.71 -22.14 -2.90
C ASP A 211 18.76 -20.96 -1.91
N PRO A 212 18.27 -21.12 -0.66
CA PRO A 212 18.35 -20.10 0.37
C PRO A 212 19.75 -19.52 0.59
N SER A 213 20.81 -20.32 0.40
CA SER A 213 22.21 -19.89 0.52
C SER A 213 22.58 -18.82 -0.52
N GLY A 214 22.00 -18.90 -1.72
CA GLY A 214 22.15 -17.96 -2.85
C GLY A 214 21.20 -16.76 -2.82
N SER A 215 20.79 -16.29 -1.63
CA SER A 215 19.80 -15.20 -1.52
C SER A 215 20.20 -13.92 -2.27
N GLN A 216 21.50 -13.63 -2.31
CA GLN A 216 22.04 -12.47 -3.01
C GLN A 216 21.78 -12.55 -4.53
N ASP A 217 22.04 -13.70 -5.13
CA ASP A 217 21.83 -13.95 -6.56
C ASP A 217 20.35 -13.91 -6.92
N PHE A 218 19.49 -14.46 -6.05
CA PHE A 218 18.04 -14.33 -6.19
C PHE A 218 17.61 -12.86 -6.21
N TYR A 219 18.13 -12.01 -5.32
CA TYR A 219 17.79 -10.59 -5.29
C TYR A 219 18.34 -9.82 -6.50
N ASP A 220 19.54 -10.14 -6.96
CA ASP A 220 20.15 -9.58 -8.17
C ASP A 220 19.40 -9.97 -9.44
N TYR A 221 18.82 -11.17 -9.46
CA TYR A 221 17.99 -11.63 -10.55
C TYR A 221 16.53 -11.11 -10.46
N THR A 222 15.91 -11.05 -9.29
CA THR A 222 14.47 -10.70 -9.20
C THR A 222 14.25 -9.25 -8.76
N THR A 223 14.51 -8.98 -7.49
CA THR A 223 13.99 -7.82 -6.77
C THR A 223 14.68 -6.52 -7.15
N ARG A 224 16.01 -6.51 -7.30
CA ARG A 224 16.79 -5.32 -7.68
C ARG A 224 16.47 -4.83 -9.08
N PRO A 225 16.43 -5.68 -10.12
CA PRO A 225 16.00 -5.26 -11.46
C PRO A 225 14.49 -5.14 -11.61
N ARG A 226 13.72 -5.62 -10.62
CA ARG A 226 12.25 -5.77 -10.66
C ARG A 226 11.81 -6.57 -11.87
N ARG A 227 12.47 -7.72 -12.08
CA ARG A 227 12.18 -8.63 -13.19
C ARG A 227 10.78 -9.22 -12.98
N THR A 228 9.91 -9.07 -13.96
CA THR A 228 8.51 -9.50 -13.86
C THR A 228 8.38 -10.99 -14.15
N ILE A 229 7.26 -11.59 -13.76
CA ILE A 229 6.94 -12.99 -14.09
C ILE A 229 6.99 -13.24 -15.61
N LEU A 230 6.41 -12.36 -16.44
CA LEU A 230 6.51 -12.48 -17.91
C LEU A 230 7.97 -12.51 -18.40
N GLU A 231 8.83 -11.66 -17.86
CA GLU A 231 10.25 -11.63 -18.24
C GLU A 231 10.97 -12.91 -17.80
N ILE A 232 10.65 -13.43 -16.62
CA ILE A 232 11.24 -14.68 -16.11
C ILE A 232 10.82 -15.87 -16.94
N LEU A 233 9.54 -15.99 -17.28
CA LEU A 233 9.09 -17.04 -18.18
C LEU A 233 9.79 -16.92 -19.55
N GLY A 234 10.20 -15.71 -19.95
CA GLY A 234 10.93 -15.46 -21.19
C GLY A 234 12.39 -15.93 -21.12
N ASP A 235 13.01 -15.78 -19.95
CA ASP A 235 14.34 -16.32 -19.64
C ASP A 235 14.33 -17.87 -19.55
N PHE A 236 13.18 -18.49 -19.25
CA PHE A 236 13.00 -19.95 -19.11
C PHE A 236 11.99 -20.53 -20.14
N PRO A 237 12.28 -20.49 -21.45
CA PRO A 237 11.30 -20.82 -22.49
C PRO A 237 10.84 -22.29 -22.54
N SER A 238 11.55 -23.23 -21.90
CA SER A 238 11.09 -24.64 -21.84
C SER A 238 10.10 -24.90 -20.72
N VAL A 239 9.88 -23.94 -19.83
CA VAL A 239 8.81 -23.99 -18.83
C VAL A 239 7.46 -23.82 -19.52
N LYS A 240 6.58 -24.81 -19.35
CA LYS A 240 5.19 -24.75 -19.86
C LYS A 240 4.22 -25.02 -18.72
N ILE A 241 3.59 -23.95 -18.23
CA ILE A 241 2.59 -24.04 -17.16
C ILE A 241 1.31 -24.63 -17.77
N PRO A 242 0.76 -25.72 -17.23
CA PRO A 242 -0.57 -26.18 -17.61
C PRO A 242 -1.61 -25.12 -17.27
N PRO A 243 -2.56 -24.79 -18.17
CA PRO A 243 -3.56 -23.76 -17.90
C PRO A 243 -4.45 -24.12 -16.71
N SER A 244 -4.67 -25.41 -16.45
CA SER A 244 -5.36 -25.91 -15.27
C SER A 244 -4.69 -25.52 -13.95
N SER A 245 -3.39 -25.26 -13.95
CA SER A 245 -2.60 -24.91 -12.76
C SER A 245 -2.39 -23.40 -12.60
N ALA A 246 -2.95 -22.56 -13.48
CA ALA A 246 -2.68 -21.12 -13.50
C ALA A 246 -2.99 -20.43 -12.15
N VAL A 247 -4.12 -20.76 -11.51
CA VAL A 247 -4.51 -20.17 -10.22
C VAL A 247 -3.58 -20.57 -9.07
N ASP A 248 -2.97 -21.76 -9.14
CA ASP A 248 -2.00 -22.18 -8.13
C ASP A 248 -0.63 -21.55 -8.36
N VAL A 249 -0.20 -21.42 -9.62
CA VAL A 249 1.14 -20.94 -9.97
C VAL A 249 1.27 -19.42 -9.84
N PHE A 250 0.33 -18.65 -10.38
CA PHE A 250 0.43 -17.19 -10.38
C PHE A 250 -0.09 -16.58 -9.07
N PRO A 251 0.57 -15.53 -8.54
CA PRO A 251 0.03 -14.78 -7.41
C PRO A 251 -1.29 -14.09 -7.81
N VAL A 252 -2.18 -13.83 -6.85
CA VAL A 252 -3.42 -13.08 -7.09
C VAL A 252 -3.19 -11.57 -7.11
N ILE A 253 -3.90 -10.86 -7.98
CA ILE A 253 -3.99 -9.40 -7.96
C ILE A 253 -4.70 -8.98 -6.67
N ARG A 254 -4.05 -8.12 -5.89
CA ARG A 254 -4.64 -7.56 -4.67
C ARG A 254 -5.15 -6.15 -4.94
N GLY A 255 -6.26 -5.81 -4.28
CA GLY A 255 -6.73 -4.43 -4.21
C GLY A 255 -5.67 -3.51 -3.59
N ARG A 256 -5.53 -2.31 -4.13
CA ARG A 256 -4.55 -1.32 -3.69
C ARG A 256 -5.24 -0.20 -2.91
N GLU A 257 -4.88 -0.07 -1.65
CA GLU A 257 -5.42 0.95 -0.74
C GLU A 257 -4.80 2.33 -1.02
N PHE A 258 -5.63 3.36 -1.03
CA PHE A 258 -5.28 4.77 -1.11
C PHE A 258 -6.09 5.55 -0.08
N SER A 259 -5.45 6.42 0.69
CA SER A 259 -6.16 7.29 1.63
C SER A 259 -7.08 8.24 0.89
N ILE A 260 -8.34 8.35 1.35
CA ILE A 260 -9.28 9.33 0.80
C ILE A 260 -8.80 10.73 1.20
N ALA A 261 -8.74 11.63 0.21
CA ALA A 261 -8.09 12.93 0.30
C ALA A 261 -9.06 14.09 0.58
N ASN A 262 -10.37 13.85 0.63
CA ASN A 262 -11.39 14.86 0.88
C ASN A 262 -12.45 14.32 1.86
N SER A 263 -13.08 15.21 2.61
CA SER A 263 -14.32 14.89 3.30
C SER A 263 -15.44 14.94 2.27
N PRO A 264 -16.13 13.82 1.96
CA PRO A 264 -17.16 13.79 0.94
C PRO A 264 -18.33 14.71 1.29
N SER A 265 -18.99 15.22 0.25
CA SER A 265 -20.25 15.94 0.34
C SER A 265 -21.18 15.35 -0.71
N ARG A 266 -22.48 15.32 -0.40
CA ARG A 266 -23.50 14.97 -1.39
C ARG A 266 -23.42 15.91 -2.58
N LEU A 267 -23.46 15.34 -3.77
CA LEU A 267 -23.51 16.09 -5.01
C LEU A 267 -24.92 16.67 -5.18
N ALA A 268 -24.98 17.90 -5.69
CA ALA A 268 -26.25 18.50 -6.06
C ALA A 268 -26.79 17.76 -7.29
N VAL A 269 -27.99 17.19 -7.16
CA VAL A 269 -28.70 16.56 -8.28
C VAL A 269 -29.70 17.60 -8.81
N PRO A 270 -29.69 17.94 -10.11
CA PRO A 270 -30.72 18.79 -10.70
C PRO A 270 -32.11 18.16 -10.50
N ASP A 271 -33.12 18.98 -10.18
CA ASP A 271 -34.48 18.51 -9.82
C ASP A 271 -35.09 17.55 -10.87
N GLU A 272 -34.73 17.73 -12.14
CA GLU A 272 -35.21 16.92 -13.28
C GLU A 272 -34.68 15.47 -13.30
N GLN A 273 -33.65 15.15 -12.51
CA GLN A 273 -33.03 13.81 -12.43
C GLN A 273 -33.27 13.10 -11.10
N ILE A 274 -34.09 13.69 -10.21
CA ILE A 274 -34.45 13.06 -8.93
C ILE A 274 -35.45 11.93 -9.19
N THR A 275 -34.93 10.72 -9.35
CA THR A 275 -35.74 9.50 -9.19
C THR A 275 -35.73 9.11 -7.72
N HIS A 276 -36.91 8.92 -7.10
CA HIS A 276 -37.06 8.62 -5.66
C HIS A 276 -36.34 7.34 -5.15
N ASN A 277 -35.70 6.55 -6.04
CA ASN A 277 -35.10 5.26 -5.73
C ASN A 277 -33.58 5.17 -5.96
N GLN A 278 -32.89 6.27 -6.28
CA GLN A 278 -31.43 6.27 -6.42
C GLN A 278 -30.78 6.79 -5.14
N PRO A 279 -29.72 6.13 -4.62
CA PRO A 279 -28.97 6.67 -3.50
C PRO A 279 -28.33 8.02 -3.90
N PRO A 280 -28.19 8.96 -2.96
CA PRO A 280 -27.48 10.20 -3.23
C PRO A 280 -26.04 9.89 -3.62
N GLN A 281 -25.45 10.68 -4.51
CA GLN A 281 -24.04 10.50 -4.90
C GLN A 281 -23.12 11.39 -4.10
N ILE A 282 -21.89 10.92 -3.88
CA ILE A 282 -20.81 11.63 -3.24
C ILE A 282 -19.57 11.65 -4.13
N ARG A 283 -18.73 12.68 -3.95
CA ARG A 283 -17.42 12.76 -4.58
C ARG A 283 -16.31 12.35 -3.62
N ILE A 284 -15.48 11.43 -4.07
CA ILE A 284 -14.25 11.02 -3.38
C ILE A 284 -13.02 11.36 -4.22
N GLU A 285 -11.93 11.69 -3.55
CA GLU A 285 -10.66 12.05 -4.17
C GLU A 285 -9.53 11.20 -3.58
N ILE A 286 -8.59 10.76 -4.41
CA ILE A 286 -7.33 10.14 -3.96
C ILE A 286 -6.13 10.86 -4.55
N LEU A 287 -5.08 11.02 -3.74
CA LEU A 287 -3.80 11.59 -4.17
C LEU A 287 -2.76 10.48 -4.28
N ALA A 288 -2.40 10.11 -5.51
CA ALA A 288 -1.53 8.96 -5.76
C ALA A 288 -0.26 9.36 -6.51
N ALA A 289 0.88 8.91 -5.99
CA ALA A 289 2.15 8.98 -6.69
C ALA A 289 2.29 7.79 -7.64
N MET A 290 2.43 8.08 -8.93
CA MET A 290 2.54 7.05 -9.96
C MET A 290 3.91 6.37 -9.87
N VAL A 291 3.90 5.03 -9.81
CA VAL A 291 5.12 4.24 -9.77
C VAL A 291 5.64 4.08 -11.19
N GLU A 292 6.67 4.85 -11.52
CA GLU A 292 7.40 4.76 -12.78
C GLU A 292 8.87 5.13 -12.56
N TYR A 293 9.78 4.18 -12.77
CA TYR A 293 11.22 4.39 -12.59
C TYR A 293 12.02 3.45 -13.48
N ARG A 294 13.31 3.72 -13.67
CA ARG A 294 14.22 2.81 -14.38
C ARG A 294 15.04 2.01 -13.38
N THR A 295 15.23 0.72 -13.63
CA THR A 295 16.15 -0.13 -12.87
C THR A 295 17.48 -0.28 -13.59
N ILE A 296 18.35 -1.16 -13.09
CA ILE A 296 19.65 -1.50 -13.70
C ILE A 296 19.47 -1.94 -15.17
N ILE A 297 18.33 -2.54 -15.52
CA ILE A 297 17.98 -3.00 -16.87
C ILE A 297 17.59 -1.81 -17.79
N ARG A 298 17.55 -0.57 -17.29
CA ARG A 298 17.20 0.69 -18.00
C ARG A 298 15.80 0.73 -18.65
N LYS A 299 15.06 -0.38 -18.64
CA LYS A 299 13.64 -0.45 -19.01
C LYS A 299 12.78 0.23 -17.92
N PRO A 300 11.81 1.09 -18.31
CA PRO A 300 10.84 1.64 -17.37
C PRO A 300 10.05 0.54 -16.66
N ARG A 301 9.99 0.62 -15.33
CA ARG A 301 9.17 -0.22 -14.46
C ARG A 301 7.97 0.59 -14.03
N VAL A 302 6.78 0.13 -14.43
CA VAL A 302 5.51 0.75 -14.08
C VAL A 302 4.74 -0.22 -13.20
N GLY A 303 4.20 0.26 -12.08
CA GLY A 303 3.35 -0.58 -11.23
C GLY A 303 1.99 -0.84 -11.89
N LEU A 304 1.46 -2.07 -11.77
CA LEU A 304 0.17 -2.48 -12.36
C LEU A 304 -0.96 -1.48 -12.05
N CYS A 305 -1.17 -1.17 -10.77
CA CYS A 305 -2.20 -0.22 -10.34
C CYS A 305 -1.93 1.21 -10.85
N SER A 306 -0.68 1.67 -10.90
CA SER A 306 -0.35 3.00 -11.45
C SER A 306 -0.59 3.06 -12.96
N ARG A 307 -0.25 2.00 -13.70
CA ARG A 307 -0.52 1.88 -15.15
C ARG A 307 -2.03 1.88 -15.41
N TYR A 308 -2.78 1.10 -14.62
CA TYR A 308 -4.24 1.05 -14.69
C TYR A 308 -4.88 2.41 -14.40
N LEU A 309 -4.51 3.08 -13.31
CA LEU A 309 -5.04 4.41 -12.99
C LEU A 309 -4.72 5.44 -14.10
N LYS A 310 -3.54 5.36 -14.72
CA LYS A 310 -3.17 6.25 -15.84
C LYS A 310 -4.01 6.02 -17.11
N SER A 311 -4.54 4.82 -17.34
CA SER A 311 -5.37 4.52 -18.50
C SER A 311 -6.83 4.95 -18.32
N LEU A 312 -7.26 5.31 -17.10
CA LEU A 312 -8.63 5.72 -16.83
C LEU A 312 -8.88 7.17 -17.30
N ALA A 313 -9.81 7.31 -18.25
CA ALA A 313 -10.35 8.59 -18.69
C ALA A 313 -11.57 9.01 -17.85
N ALA A 314 -11.94 10.29 -17.94
CA ALA A 314 -13.22 10.76 -17.40
C ALA A 314 -14.39 9.97 -18.03
N GLY A 315 -15.38 9.62 -17.21
CA GLY A 315 -16.50 8.75 -17.57
C GLY A 315 -16.22 7.25 -17.42
N ALA A 316 -14.97 6.83 -17.17
CA ALA A 316 -14.66 5.42 -16.94
C ALA A 316 -15.32 4.92 -15.65
N ARG A 317 -15.96 3.75 -15.72
CA ARG A 317 -16.57 3.06 -14.56
C ARG A 317 -15.58 2.06 -14.00
N ILE A 318 -15.40 2.05 -12.68
CA ILE A 318 -14.54 1.10 -11.98
C ILE A 318 -15.21 0.56 -10.72
N ASN A 319 -14.82 -0.64 -10.32
CA ASN A 319 -15.13 -1.14 -8.98
C ASN A 319 -14.10 -0.62 -7.99
N ILE A 320 -14.61 -0.15 -6.86
CA ILE A 320 -13.82 0.30 -5.72
C ILE A 320 -14.29 -0.39 -4.45
N GLY A 321 -13.36 -0.72 -3.56
CA GLY A 321 -13.69 -1.11 -2.19
C GLY A 321 -13.54 0.09 -1.28
N ILE A 322 -14.29 0.11 -0.17
CA ILE A 322 -14.10 1.09 0.89
C ILE A 322 -13.71 0.33 2.16
N LYS A 323 -12.63 0.77 2.78
CA LYS A 323 -12.22 0.30 4.09
C LYS A 323 -12.33 1.46 5.07
N GLN A 324 -13.21 1.32 6.04
CA GLN A 324 -13.44 2.35 7.04
C GLN A 324 -12.19 2.58 7.89
N GLY A 325 -11.87 3.86 8.11
CA GLY A 325 -10.83 4.27 9.02
C GLY A 325 -11.25 4.03 10.47
N SER A 326 -10.30 3.69 11.33
CA SER A 326 -10.53 3.64 12.77
C SER A 326 -9.63 4.61 13.51
N GLY A 327 -10.15 5.19 14.58
CA GLY A 327 -9.45 6.09 15.50
C GLY A 327 -9.53 7.58 15.15
N MET A 328 -9.39 7.95 13.88
CA MET A 328 -9.30 9.36 13.48
C MET A 328 -10.62 10.15 13.70
N GLN A 329 -11.77 9.49 13.79
CA GLN A 329 -13.04 10.11 14.15
C GLN A 329 -13.03 10.76 15.55
N ARG A 330 -12.21 10.24 16.49
CA ARG A 330 -12.02 10.85 17.81
C ARG A 330 -11.26 12.17 17.74
N LEU A 331 -10.63 12.43 16.59
CA LEU A 331 -9.83 13.61 16.33
C LEU A 331 -10.62 14.72 15.64
N LEU A 332 -11.95 14.65 15.62
CA LEU A 332 -12.81 15.69 15.02
C LEU A 332 -12.93 16.95 15.90
N THR A 333 -12.89 16.80 17.23
CA THR A 333 -13.14 17.91 18.17
C THR A 333 -11.95 18.27 19.04
N ARG A 334 -11.09 17.31 19.40
CA ARG A 334 -9.91 17.57 20.24
C ARG A 334 -8.78 18.28 19.48
N PRO A 335 -7.79 18.89 20.17
CA PRO A 335 -6.60 19.44 19.53
C PRO A 335 -5.78 18.33 18.84
N VAL A 336 -5.12 18.65 17.73
CA VAL A 336 -4.36 17.68 16.92
C VAL A 336 -3.02 18.27 16.49
N ILE A 337 -1.95 17.49 16.64
CA ILE A 337 -0.67 17.73 15.98
C ILE A 337 -0.57 16.75 14.80
N ALA A 338 -0.72 17.25 13.58
CA ALA A 338 -0.62 16.45 12.37
C ALA A 338 0.76 16.59 11.74
N VAL A 339 1.34 15.47 11.33
CA VAL A 339 2.61 15.39 10.61
C VAL A 339 2.35 14.62 9.33
N ALA A 340 2.48 15.29 8.19
CA ALA A 340 2.26 14.71 6.87
C ALA A 340 3.47 14.94 5.97
N THR A 341 3.83 13.94 5.15
CA THR A 341 4.88 14.10 4.14
C THR A 341 4.42 13.63 2.77
N GLY A 342 4.64 14.44 1.73
CA GLY A 342 4.25 14.12 0.35
C GLY A 342 2.75 13.78 0.23
N THR A 343 2.43 12.64 -0.37
CA THR A 343 1.03 12.15 -0.50
C THR A 343 0.38 11.78 0.85
N GLY A 344 1.18 11.71 1.93
CA GLY A 344 0.73 11.60 3.33
C GLY A 344 -0.23 12.70 3.77
N ILE A 345 -0.38 13.76 2.99
CA ILE A 345 -1.33 14.84 3.26
C ILE A 345 -2.79 14.44 3.03
N ALA A 346 -3.07 13.39 2.24
CA ALA A 346 -4.44 12.97 1.89
C ALA A 346 -5.36 12.74 3.12
N PRO A 347 -5.03 11.86 4.07
CA PRO A 347 -5.90 11.62 5.24
C PRO A 347 -6.01 12.87 6.14
N ILE A 348 -4.97 13.69 6.22
CA ILE A 348 -4.98 14.94 7.00
C ILE A 348 -5.89 16.00 6.37
N ARG A 349 -5.95 16.08 5.04
CA ARG A 349 -6.89 16.96 4.33
C ARG A 349 -8.34 16.53 4.58
N MET A 350 -8.63 15.23 4.50
CA MET A 350 -9.95 14.71 4.85
C MET A 350 -10.33 15.07 6.31
N LEU A 351 -9.41 14.87 7.27
CA LEU A 351 -9.63 15.25 8.65
C LEU A 351 -9.91 16.75 8.81
N HIS A 352 -9.09 17.60 8.22
CA HIS A 352 -9.29 19.06 8.28
C HIS A 352 -10.66 19.48 7.75
N GLN A 353 -11.06 18.96 6.59
CA GLN A 353 -12.36 19.27 6.00
C GLN A 353 -13.52 18.73 6.85
N ALA A 354 -13.38 17.53 7.42
CA ALA A 354 -14.39 16.97 8.32
C ALA A 354 -14.52 17.79 9.61
N ARG A 355 -13.41 18.30 10.17
CA ARG A 355 -13.41 19.22 11.31
C ARG A 355 -14.12 20.53 10.98
N ALA A 356 -13.89 21.09 9.79
CA ALA A 356 -14.53 22.32 9.35
C ALA A 356 -16.05 22.17 9.12
N LYS A 357 -16.50 20.97 8.73
CA LYS A 357 -17.93 20.63 8.55
C LYS A 357 -18.64 20.24 9.84
N ALA A 358 -17.93 19.94 10.92
CA ALA A 358 -18.54 19.52 12.17
C ALA A 358 -19.37 20.66 12.79
N THR A 359 -20.70 20.58 12.66
CA THR A 359 -21.66 21.57 13.17
C THR A 359 -22.01 21.32 14.65
N GLY A 360 -20.99 21.16 15.48
CA GLY A 360 -21.16 20.97 16.93
C GLY A 360 -21.23 22.30 17.69
N SER A 361 -21.77 22.26 18.92
CA SER A 361 -21.76 23.41 19.86
C SER A 361 -20.34 23.79 20.32
N THR A 362 -19.39 22.87 20.20
CA THR A 362 -17.99 23.07 20.56
C THR A 362 -17.18 23.26 19.27
N PRO A 363 -16.47 24.38 19.10
CA PRO A 363 -15.60 24.56 17.95
C PRO A 363 -14.51 23.48 17.94
N PRO A 364 -14.05 23.04 16.76
CA PRO A 364 -12.94 22.11 16.68
C PRO A 364 -11.71 22.70 17.39
N GLY A 365 -10.99 21.87 18.15
CA GLY A 365 -9.77 22.27 18.82
C GLY A 365 -8.69 22.78 17.85
N GLU A 366 -7.57 23.27 18.39
CA GLU A 366 -6.46 23.72 17.56
C GLU A 366 -5.83 22.53 16.79
N MET A 367 -5.52 22.75 15.51
CA MET A 367 -4.79 21.80 14.68
C MET A 367 -3.46 22.40 14.24
N LEU A 368 -2.34 21.76 14.60
CA LEU A 368 -1.00 22.15 14.16
C LEU A 368 -0.49 21.13 13.14
N LEU A 369 -0.32 21.55 11.89
CA LEU A 369 0.12 20.70 10.79
C LEU A 369 1.58 20.99 10.41
N PHE A 370 2.46 20.00 10.56
CA PHE A 370 3.77 19.98 9.92
C PHE A 370 3.68 19.26 8.58
N PHE A 371 3.75 19.99 7.47
CA PHE A 371 3.65 19.41 6.13
C PHE A 371 5.00 19.44 5.39
N GLY A 372 5.61 18.27 5.26
CA GLY A 372 6.88 18.08 4.56
C GLY A 372 6.73 17.78 3.07
N CYS A 373 7.42 18.55 2.23
CA CYS A 373 7.54 18.32 0.79
C CYS A 373 8.94 18.72 0.29
N ARG A 374 9.22 18.54 -1.00
CA ARG A 374 10.53 18.88 -1.58
C ARG A 374 10.65 20.38 -1.81
N SER A 375 9.68 20.97 -2.48
CA SER A 375 9.71 22.37 -2.88
C SER A 375 8.32 22.97 -2.91
N ARG A 376 8.23 24.25 -2.51
CA ARG A 376 6.98 25.01 -2.53
C ARG A 376 6.28 25.01 -3.88
N LYS A 377 7.04 25.04 -4.98
CA LYS A 377 6.50 25.17 -6.35
C LYS A 377 6.15 23.82 -7.00
N VAL A 378 6.51 22.70 -6.37
CA VAL A 378 6.52 21.39 -7.02
C VAL A 378 5.51 20.44 -6.39
N ASP A 379 5.61 20.22 -5.09
CA ASP A 379 4.89 19.15 -4.37
C ASP A 379 4.26 19.63 -3.05
N TYR A 380 4.01 20.95 -2.94
CA TYR A 380 3.21 21.53 -1.87
C TYR A 380 1.72 21.43 -2.18
N TYR A 381 1.19 20.22 -2.09
CA TYR A 381 -0.19 19.89 -2.48
C TYR A 381 -1.22 20.69 -1.69
N PHE A 382 -2.29 21.12 -2.37
CA PHE A 382 -3.42 21.87 -1.77
C PHE A 382 -3.01 23.18 -1.09
N ALA A 383 -1.93 23.83 -1.54
CA ALA A 383 -1.40 25.07 -0.97
C ALA A 383 -2.45 26.16 -0.68
N ASP A 384 -3.41 26.34 -1.59
CA ASP A 384 -4.45 27.36 -1.45
C ASP A 384 -5.49 27.01 -0.39
N GLU A 385 -5.69 25.73 -0.07
CA GLU A 385 -6.53 25.30 1.05
C GLU A 385 -5.85 25.63 2.37
N TRP A 386 -4.56 25.32 2.50
CA TRP A 386 -3.77 25.63 3.69
C TRP A 386 -3.65 27.13 3.95
N ARG A 387 -3.55 27.95 2.89
CA ARG A 387 -3.47 29.42 3.02
C ARG A 387 -4.80 30.04 3.46
N ARG A 388 -5.92 29.48 3.00
CA ARG A 388 -7.27 29.98 3.30
C ARG A 388 -7.88 29.39 4.57
N ALA A 389 -7.20 28.44 5.20
CA ALA A 389 -7.73 27.77 6.37
C ALA A 389 -8.00 28.76 7.51
N ALA A 390 -9.27 28.92 7.84
CA ALA A 390 -9.75 29.51 9.09
C ALA A 390 -9.93 28.40 10.14
N ASN A 391 -10.36 28.76 11.35
CA ASN A 391 -10.79 27.81 12.40
C ASN A 391 -9.67 27.00 13.07
N GLY A 392 -8.61 27.68 13.54
CA GLY A 392 -7.64 27.08 14.45
C GLY A 392 -6.65 26.11 13.80
N LEU A 393 -6.49 26.13 12.47
CA LEU A 393 -5.40 25.44 11.77
C LEU A 393 -4.15 26.33 11.71
N THR A 394 -3.02 25.83 12.19
CA THR A 394 -1.69 26.39 11.95
C THR A 394 -0.90 25.43 11.07
N VAL A 395 -0.45 25.88 9.90
CA VAL A 395 0.36 25.05 8.98
C VAL A 395 1.81 25.52 8.98
N ILE A 396 2.72 24.60 9.28
CA ILE A 396 4.17 24.76 9.18
C ILE A 396 4.63 23.96 7.95
N PRO A 397 4.75 24.62 6.78
CA PRO A 397 5.28 23.97 5.59
C PRO A 397 6.78 23.78 5.72
N VAL A 398 7.26 22.60 5.33
CA VAL A 398 8.68 22.21 5.44
C VAL A 398 9.19 21.76 4.08
N PHE A 399 10.04 22.59 3.47
CA PHE A 399 10.60 22.35 2.13
C PHE A 399 12.02 21.82 2.24
N SER A 400 12.24 20.57 1.82
CA SER A 400 13.53 19.89 1.97
C SER A 400 14.59 20.27 0.91
N ARG A 401 14.21 20.95 -0.17
CA ARG A 401 15.09 21.30 -1.30
C ARG A 401 15.07 22.77 -1.72
N ASP A 402 14.30 23.62 -1.05
CA ASP A 402 14.28 25.06 -1.35
C ASP A 402 15.55 25.74 -0.79
N ALA A 403 16.26 26.48 -1.66
CA ALA A 403 17.58 27.04 -1.38
C ALA A 403 17.59 28.05 -0.22
N ASP A 404 16.55 28.88 -0.12
CA ASP A 404 16.41 29.90 0.92
C ASP A 404 16.39 29.30 2.33
N VAL A 405 15.92 28.05 2.46
CA VAL A 405 15.80 27.36 3.75
C VAL A 405 17.12 26.72 4.20
N LEU A 406 17.96 26.29 3.25
CA LEU A 406 19.30 25.76 3.55
C LEU A 406 20.25 26.86 4.06
N ILE A 407 20.11 28.08 3.54
CA ILE A 407 20.87 29.25 3.99
C ILE A 407 20.45 29.66 5.41
N ASP A 408 19.16 29.66 5.70
CA ASP A 408 18.64 30.02 7.02
C ASP A 408 18.98 28.96 8.09
N MET A 409 19.06 27.67 7.70
CA MET A 409 19.60 26.61 8.55
C MET A 409 21.08 26.79 8.88
N ALA A 410 21.92 27.13 7.89
CA ALA A 410 23.33 27.41 8.13
C ALA A 410 23.52 28.62 9.05
N LYS A 411 22.67 29.65 8.90
CA LYS A 411 22.64 30.81 9.80
C LYS A 411 22.15 30.47 11.19
N THR A 412 21.09 29.66 11.36
CA THR A 412 20.58 29.24 12.69
C THR A 412 21.61 28.40 13.45
N VAL A 413 22.39 27.57 12.75
CA VAL A 413 23.50 26.80 13.35
C VAL A 413 24.68 27.71 13.73
N GLN A 414 24.88 28.85 13.04
CA GLN A 414 25.89 29.85 13.36
C GLN A 414 25.42 30.90 14.40
N LEU A 415 24.11 31.17 14.48
CA LEU A 415 23.47 32.17 15.37
C LEU A 415 23.14 31.59 16.76
N GLY A 416 23.78 30.50 17.17
CA GLY A 416 23.90 30.11 18.59
C GLY A 416 24.72 31.11 19.44
N GLY A 417 24.91 32.34 18.96
CA GLY A 417 25.53 33.45 19.67
C GLY A 417 24.82 34.75 19.31
N GLN A 418 24.12 35.30 20.31
CA GLN A 418 23.68 36.70 20.43
C GLN A 418 22.55 37.15 19.50
N ASP A 419 21.31 37.09 20.03
CA ASP A 419 20.44 38.26 20.20
C ASP A 419 19.04 37.80 20.68
N GLU A 420 18.90 37.55 21.98
CA GLU A 420 17.61 37.57 22.68
C GLU A 420 17.75 38.37 23.99
N PRO A 421 16.72 39.13 24.41
CA PRO A 421 16.81 40.00 25.58
C PRO A 421 17.01 39.19 26.87
N PRO A 422 17.70 39.74 27.88
CA PRO A 422 18.16 38.96 29.02
C PRO A 422 16.98 38.41 29.84
N PRO A 423 17.01 37.13 30.25
CA PRO A 423 16.02 36.57 31.14
C PRO A 423 16.17 37.19 32.54
N THR A 424 15.03 37.55 33.14
CA THR A 424 14.91 37.94 34.56
C THR A 424 15.62 36.92 35.45
N ALA A 425 16.47 37.43 36.36
CA ALA A 425 17.35 36.65 37.21
C ALA A 425 16.59 35.59 38.04
N GLY A 426 16.93 34.30 37.84
CA GLY A 426 16.41 33.21 38.67
C GLY A 426 16.27 31.82 38.02
N MET A 427 16.50 31.67 36.71
CA MET A 427 16.41 30.36 36.02
C MET A 427 17.80 29.85 35.63
N PRO A 428 18.12 28.55 35.83
CA PRO A 428 19.38 27.99 35.37
C PRO A 428 19.41 27.99 33.83
N VAL A 429 20.45 28.62 33.27
CA VAL A 429 20.76 28.60 31.85
C VAL A 429 21.09 27.15 31.45
N PRO A 430 20.47 26.56 30.41
CA PRO A 430 20.85 25.24 29.93
C PRO A 430 22.28 25.29 29.40
N PRO A 431 23.09 24.23 29.59
CA PRO A 431 24.45 24.22 29.06
C PRO A 431 24.38 24.38 27.54
N SER A 432 25.03 25.42 27.04
CA SER A 432 25.28 25.62 25.62
C SER A 432 25.84 24.31 25.04
N LEU A 433 25.20 23.77 24.00
CA LEU A 433 25.73 22.65 23.22
C LEU A 433 26.95 23.15 22.43
N SER A 434 28.05 23.37 23.12
CA SER A 434 29.37 23.54 22.52
C SER A 434 29.77 22.22 21.88
N ALA A 435 30.12 22.28 20.60
CA ALA A 435 30.69 21.19 19.85
C ALA A 435 32.03 20.74 20.46
N SER A 436 32.01 19.79 21.39
CA SER A 436 33.16 18.92 21.65
C SER A 436 32.76 17.68 22.47
N THR A 437 32.40 16.61 21.78
CA THR A 437 32.74 15.25 22.19
C THR A 437 32.73 14.38 20.94
N ALA A 438 33.93 14.17 20.38
CA ALA A 438 34.16 13.12 19.40
C ALA A 438 34.12 11.75 20.12
N GLY A 439 32.92 11.35 20.52
CA GLY A 439 32.54 9.96 20.73
C GLY A 439 31.45 9.65 19.73
N LEU A 440 31.69 8.72 18.80
CA LEU A 440 30.65 8.30 17.85
C LEU A 440 29.55 7.61 18.66
N ASP A 441 28.46 8.32 18.97
CA ASP A 441 27.23 7.68 19.43
C ASP A 441 26.76 6.72 18.34
N THR A 442 26.97 5.42 18.55
CA THR A 442 26.61 4.33 17.63
C THR A 442 25.19 3.82 17.86
N SER A 443 24.42 4.44 18.75
CA SER A 443 23.00 4.10 18.89
C SER A 443 22.26 4.37 17.58
N GLU A 444 21.17 3.62 17.34
CA GLU A 444 20.29 3.85 16.17
C GLU A 444 19.81 5.31 16.14
N THR A 445 19.52 5.89 17.31
CA THR A 445 19.17 7.30 17.53
C THR A 445 20.28 8.25 17.08
N GLY A 446 21.53 8.01 17.50
CA GLY A 446 22.69 8.79 17.08
C GLY A 446 22.94 8.73 15.56
N MET A 447 22.74 7.57 14.95
CA MET A 447 22.85 7.39 13.48
C MET A 447 21.76 8.15 12.72
N LEU A 448 20.50 8.10 13.17
CA LEU A 448 19.39 8.84 12.58
C LEU A 448 19.64 10.35 12.63
N ARG A 449 20.05 10.88 13.80
CA ARG A 449 20.40 12.30 13.97
C ARG A 449 21.51 12.74 13.02
N ARG A 450 22.57 11.94 12.87
CA ARG A 450 23.65 12.21 11.90
C ARG A 450 23.18 12.21 10.45
N ARG A 451 22.32 11.25 10.07
CA ARG A 451 21.78 11.15 8.69
C ARG A 451 20.95 12.36 8.29
N ASP A 452 20.33 13.02 9.25
CA ASP A 452 19.45 14.18 9.04
C ASP A 452 20.17 15.53 9.19
N ALA A 453 21.43 15.53 9.65
CA ALA A 453 22.22 16.74 9.80
C ALA A 453 22.31 17.55 8.48
N GLY A 454 22.07 18.86 8.56
CA GLY A 454 22.09 19.76 7.41
C GLY A 454 20.89 19.65 6.45
N LYS A 455 19.87 18.86 6.79
CA LYS A 455 18.64 18.72 5.98
C LYS A 455 17.49 19.49 6.60
N ASN A 456 16.46 19.77 5.80
CA ASN A 456 15.23 20.38 6.29
C ASN A 456 14.04 19.42 6.21
N TYR A 457 13.63 18.88 7.36
CA TYR A 457 12.54 17.91 7.46
C TYR A 457 11.61 18.23 8.64
N VAL A 458 10.45 17.59 8.65
CA VAL A 458 9.38 17.82 9.64
C VAL A 458 9.89 17.65 11.08
N GLN A 459 10.75 16.68 11.34
CA GLN A 459 11.36 16.44 12.65
C GLN A 459 12.23 17.61 13.15
N HIS A 460 12.78 18.43 12.26
CA HIS A 460 13.53 19.63 12.66
C HIS A 460 12.58 20.75 13.05
N HIS A 461 11.47 20.91 12.32
CA HIS A 461 10.45 21.90 12.64
C HIS A 461 9.68 21.55 13.92
N ILE A 462 9.43 20.26 14.20
CA ILE A 462 8.86 19.83 15.49
C ILE A 462 9.75 20.31 16.65
N ARG A 463 11.06 20.11 16.58
CA ARG A 463 12.02 20.59 17.60
C ARG A 463 12.04 22.12 17.72
N ARG A 464 12.04 22.84 16.59
CA ARG A 464 11.97 24.31 16.58
C ARG A 464 10.71 24.86 17.24
N HIS A 465 9.62 24.11 17.21
CA HIS A 465 8.34 24.48 17.82
C HIS A 465 8.08 23.71 19.11
N ALA A 466 9.14 23.27 19.82
CA ALA A 466 9.05 22.41 21.01
C ALA A 466 8.07 22.94 22.06
N TYR A 467 8.14 24.23 22.40
CA TYR A 467 7.23 24.85 23.37
C TYR A 467 5.75 24.73 22.98
N LYS A 468 5.43 24.98 21.69
CA LYS A 468 4.06 24.87 21.19
C LYS A 468 3.59 23.42 21.15
N VAL A 469 4.45 22.50 20.68
CA VAL A 469 4.19 21.05 20.66
C VAL A 469 3.92 20.53 22.08
N ALA A 470 4.79 20.85 23.04
CA ALA A 470 4.62 20.45 24.44
C ALA A 470 3.36 21.06 25.07
N ALA A 471 3.06 22.33 24.79
CA ALA A 471 1.84 22.97 25.28
C ALA A 471 0.56 22.30 24.73
N MET A 472 0.54 21.96 23.44
CA MET A 472 -0.59 21.26 22.84
C MET A 472 -0.75 19.84 23.40
N ILE A 473 0.35 19.10 23.57
CA ILE A 473 0.32 17.76 24.19
C ILE A 473 -0.18 17.83 25.62
N ARG A 474 0.30 18.82 26.42
CA ARG A 474 -0.22 19.09 27.77
C ARG A 474 -1.72 19.41 27.76
N GLY A 475 -2.19 20.10 26.73
CA GLY A 475 -3.61 20.40 26.48
C GLY A 475 -4.45 19.21 25.96
N GLY A 476 -3.87 18.01 25.90
CA GLY A 476 -4.57 16.79 25.47
C GLY A 476 -4.65 16.63 23.95
N ALA A 477 -3.72 17.22 23.20
CA ALA A 477 -3.63 17.00 21.76
C ALA A 477 -3.28 15.54 21.43
N ALA A 478 -3.95 15.01 20.41
CA ALA A 478 -3.54 13.77 19.77
C ALA A 478 -2.50 14.05 18.67
N VAL A 479 -1.73 13.04 18.28
CA VAL A 479 -0.74 13.13 17.20
C VAL A 479 -1.16 12.26 16.02
N CYS A 480 -1.14 12.80 14.81
CA CYS A 480 -1.32 12.04 13.57
C CYS A 480 -0.02 12.03 12.75
N VAL A 481 0.44 10.86 12.31
CA VAL A 481 1.65 10.74 11.47
C VAL A 481 1.32 10.01 10.18
N CYS A 482 1.48 10.69 9.04
CA CYS A 482 1.10 10.20 7.72
C CYS A 482 2.23 10.33 6.69
N GLY A 483 2.47 9.29 5.90
CA GLY A 483 3.42 9.31 4.78
C GLY A 483 4.30 8.08 4.69
N SER A 484 5.60 8.25 4.39
CA SER A 484 6.48 7.11 4.12
C SER A 484 6.74 6.25 5.37
N SER A 485 6.62 4.92 5.22
CA SER A 485 6.90 3.90 6.24
C SER A 485 8.38 3.70 6.58
N GLY A 486 9.29 4.41 5.91
CA GLY A 486 10.74 4.32 6.14
C GLY A 486 11.20 4.92 7.46
N THR A 487 12.20 5.79 7.43
CA THR A 487 12.76 6.38 8.67
C THR A 487 11.90 7.51 9.25
N MET A 488 10.91 8.01 8.51
CA MET A 488 10.12 9.19 8.89
C MET A 488 9.39 9.00 10.24
N PRO A 489 8.64 7.92 10.51
CA PRO A 489 7.89 7.80 11.75
C PRO A 489 8.78 7.72 12.98
N LYS A 490 9.93 7.02 12.88
CA LYS A 490 10.94 6.97 13.94
C LYS A 490 11.53 8.35 14.22
N ALA A 491 11.89 9.10 13.18
CA ALA A 491 12.44 10.44 13.31
C ALA A 491 11.44 11.45 13.92
N VAL A 492 10.15 11.33 13.57
CA VAL A 492 9.08 12.13 14.15
C VAL A 492 8.88 11.81 15.63
N ARG A 493 8.86 10.53 16.01
CA ARG A 493 8.75 10.12 17.43
C ARG A 493 9.88 10.70 18.27
N LEU A 494 11.13 10.53 17.83
CA LEU A 494 12.29 11.11 18.50
C LEU A 494 12.22 12.64 18.61
N ALA A 495 11.68 13.32 17.60
CA ALA A 495 11.50 14.76 17.65
C ALA A 495 10.41 15.22 18.63
N LEU A 496 9.35 14.41 18.79
CA LEU A 496 8.32 14.66 19.81
C LEU A 496 8.91 14.48 21.21
N GLU A 497 9.71 13.43 21.44
CA GLU A 497 10.42 13.23 22.72
C GLU A 497 11.31 14.44 23.04
N ASP A 498 12.13 14.86 22.07
CA ASP A 498 12.98 16.04 22.21
C ASP A 498 12.15 17.31 22.48
N ALA A 499 10.99 17.46 21.82
CA ALA A 499 10.10 18.59 22.01
C ALA A 499 9.45 18.61 23.40
N LEU A 500 9.11 17.45 23.98
CA LEU A 500 8.56 17.38 25.34
C LEU A 500 9.58 17.78 26.40
N VAL A 501 10.84 17.40 26.21
CA VAL A 501 11.93 17.80 27.12
C VAL A 501 12.23 19.28 26.95
N ALA A 502 12.50 19.74 25.73
CA ALA A 502 12.84 21.14 25.45
C ALA A 502 11.69 22.12 25.78
N GLY A 503 10.43 21.67 25.61
CA GLY A 503 9.23 22.42 25.98
C GLY A 503 8.88 22.37 27.48
N GLY A 504 9.71 21.71 28.30
CA GLY A 504 9.54 21.64 29.76
C GLY A 504 8.34 20.83 30.23
N LEU A 505 7.83 19.89 29.42
CA LEU A 505 6.78 18.95 29.86
C LEU A 505 7.37 17.75 30.59
N CYS A 506 8.57 17.31 30.20
CA CYS A 506 9.28 16.18 30.79
C CYS A 506 10.70 16.61 31.17
N ALA A 507 11.26 16.04 32.24
CA ALA A 507 12.62 16.35 32.70
C ALA A 507 13.71 15.56 31.95
N SER A 508 13.36 14.45 31.31
CA SER A 508 14.31 13.59 30.58
C SER A 508 13.71 12.93 29.35
N ALA A 509 14.56 12.42 28.46
CA ALA A 509 14.14 11.67 27.27
C ALA A 509 13.39 10.38 27.62
N ALA A 510 13.81 9.68 28.69
CA ALA A 510 13.14 8.46 29.16
C ALA A 510 11.71 8.75 29.63
N GLU A 511 11.53 9.83 30.40
CA GLU A 511 10.21 10.28 30.83
C GLU A 511 9.34 10.72 29.63
N ALA A 512 9.92 11.42 28.65
CA ALA A 512 9.20 11.82 27.44
C ALA A 512 8.74 10.61 26.61
N GLN A 513 9.57 9.58 26.49
CA GLN A 513 9.22 8.32 25.81
C GLN A 513 8.05 7.62 26.51
N GLU A 514 8.10 7.51 27.84
CA GLU A 514 7.01 6.95 28.65
C GLU A 514 5.73 7.77 28.51
N TYR A 515 5.84 9.10 28.57
CA TYR A 515 4.71 10.01 28.45
C TYR A 515 4.01 9.87 27.08
N LEU A 516 4.77 9.86 25.98
CA LEU A 516 4.21 9.66 24.64
C LEU A 516 3.54 8.30 24.48
N THR A 517 4.04 7.27 25.16
CA THR A 517 3.50 5.90 25.06
C THR A 517 2.23 5.72 25.88
N THR A 518 2.12 6.40 27.03
CA THR A 518 1.06 6.15 28.02
C THR A 518 -0.02 7.24 28.05
N ARG A 519 0.30 8.47 27.66
CA ARG A 519 -0.60 9.64 27.81
C ARG A 519 -1.04 10.26 26.49
N VAL A 520 -0.34 9.97 25.39
CA VAL A 520 -0.60 10.60 24.09
C VAL A 520 -1.19 9.59 23.12
N GLU A 521 -2.36 9.91 22.58
CA GLU A 521 -2.95 9.15 21.48
C GLU A 521 -2.17 9.45 20.20
N ILE A 522 -1.46 8.46 19.67
CA ILE A 522 -0.74 8.56 18.40
C ILE A 522 -1.44 7.69 17.37
N TRP A 523 -1.99 8.32 16.34
CA TRP A 523 -2.52 7.67 15.16
C TRP A 523 -1.49 7.72 14.02
N GLN A 524 -1.24 6.60 13.36
CA GLN A 524 -0.22 6.51 12.31
C GLN A 524 -0.76 5.74 11.10
N GLU A 525 -0.59 6.32 9.91
CA GLU A 525 -0.84 5.67 8.63
C GLU A 525 0.35 5.88 7.71
N THR A 526 1.13 4.82 7.51
CA THR A 526 2.39 4.90 6.79
C THR A 526 2.54 3.78 5.78
N TRP A 527 3.04 4.10 4.59
CA TRP A 527 3.20 3.17 3.47
C TRP A 527 4.60 3.20 2.87
#